data_AF-A0A1C1C7I0-F1
#
_entry.id   AF-A0A1C1C7I0-F1
#
_cell.length_a   1.000
_cell.length_b   1.000
_cell.length_c   1.000
_cell.angle_alpha   90.00
_cell.angle_beta   90.00
_cell.angle_gamma   90.00
#
_symmetry.space_group_name_H-M   'P 1'
#
loop_
_entity.id
_entity.type
_entity.pdbx_description
1 polymer ?
#
loop_
_entity_poly.entity_id
_entity_poly.type
_entity_poly.pdbx_seq_one_letter_code
_entity_poly.pdbx_strand_id
1 'polypeptide(L)'
;MDNRRLDKGTVTTEPPMWMFKAVAVRDFYQGRQRQRDGWPWHSYSRGEIFYVIAQDGDCWLAINEDDPKMKRACIWSKNFVRLA
;
A
#
# COMPACT_ATOMS: atom_id res chain seq x y z
N MET A 1 -7.21 -1.94 19.07
CA MET A 1 -7.71 -0.86 18.19
C MET A 1 -6.60 0.16 18.07
N ASP A 2 -5.96 0.25 16.91
CA ASP A 2 -5.07 1.38 16.62
C ASP A 2 -5.34 1.81 15.18
N ASN A 3 -6.41 2.60 15.01
CA ASN A 3 -6.75 3.21 13.73
C ASN A 3 -5.91 4.47 13.59
N ARG A 4 -4.62 4.30 13.25
CA ARG A 4 -3.72 5.42 12.96
C ARG A 4 -4.22 6.11 11.69
N ARG A 5 -5.04 7.13 11.92
CA ARG A 5 -5.54 8.06 10.92
C ARG A 5 -4.33 8.67 10.22
N LEU A 6 -4.31 8.57 8.89
CA LEU A 6 -3.24 9.03 8.01
C LEU A 6 -3.13 10.55 8.10
N ASP A 7 -2.36 11.06 9.06
CA ASP A 7 -2.11 12.49 9.18
C ASP A 7 -1.13 12.92 8.09
N LYS A 8 -1.55 13.84 7.23
CA LYS A 8 -0.76 14.31 6.09
C LYS A 8 0.23 15.36 6.59
N GLY A 9 1.32 14.94 7.22
CA GLY A 9 2.41 15.89 7.49
C GLY A 9 3.37 15.51 8.59
N THR A 10 4.21 14.50 8.38
CA THR A 10 5.60 14.54 8.89
C THR A 10 6.44 13.58 8.05
N VAL A 11 7.50 14.09 7.43
CA VAL A 11 8.53 13.25 6.81
C VAL A 11 9.41 12.73 7.95
N THR A 12 9.03 11.62 8.55
CA THR A 12 9.94 10.88 9.44
C THR A 12 11.01 10.21 8.58
N THR A 13 12.28 10.40 8.93
CA THR A 13 13.45 9.75 8.32
C THR A 13 13.63 8.31 8.79
N GLU A 14 12.82 7.85 9.74
CA GLU A 14 12.77 6.46 10.13
C GLU A 14 12.14 5.65 9.00
N PRO A 15 12.67 4.46 8.67
CA PRO A 15 12.03 3.58 7.69
C PRO A 15 10.57 3.40 8.11
N PRO A 16 9.61 3.54 7.17
CA PRO A 16 8.21 3.45 7.53
C PRO A 16 7.98 2.12 8.24
N MET A 17 7.53 2.20 9.50
CA MET A 17 7.22 1.01 10.28
C MET A 17 6.08 0.28 9.57
N TRP A 18 6.43 -0.75 8.82
CA TRP A 18 5.47 -1.56 8.09
C TRP A 18 4.82 -2.53 9.06
N MET A 19 3.51 -2.68 8.95
CA MET A 19 2.71 -3.58 9.78
C MET A 19 2.92 -5.04 9.38
N PHE A 20 2.92 -5.31 8.07
CA PHE A 20 3.17 -6.64 7.53
C PHE A 20 3.56 -6.58 6.04
N LYS A 21 4.13 -7.68 5.55
CA LYS A 21 4.45 -7.90 4.13
C LYS A 21 3.29 -8.62 3.46
N ALA A 22 2.97 -8.27 2.22
CA ALA A 22 1.87 -8.88 1.47
C ALA A 22 2.26 -9.09 0.00
N VAL A 23 1.75 -10.17 -0.61
CA VAL A 23 1.99 -10.49 -2.03
C VAL A 23 0.72 -10.30 -2.86
N ALA A 24 0.86 -9.69 -4.03
CA ALA A 24 -0.22 -9.55 -4.99
C ALA A 24 -0.59 -10.93 -5.56
N VAL A 25 -1.86 -11.33 -5.45
CA VAL A 25 -2.37 -12.59 -6.03
C VAL A 25 -3.09 -12.38 -7.37
N ARG A 26 -3.22 -11.14 -7.83
CA ARG A 26 -3.84 -10.74 -9.10
C ARG A 26 -3.12 -9.56 -9.71
N ASP A 27 -3.19 -9.42 -11.02
CA ASP A 27 -2.75 -8.22 -11.72
C ASP A 27 -3.77 -7.09 -11.55
N PHE A 28 -3.29 -5.86 -11.45
CA PHE A 28 -4.13 -4.68 -11.42
C PHE A 28 -3.45 -3.51 -12.14
N TYR A 29 -4.15 -2.95 -13.12
CA TYR A 29 -3.73 -1.75 -13.84
C TYR A 29 -4.71 -0.62 -13.53
N GLN A 30 -4.21 0.47 -12.95
CA GLN A 30 -5.01 1.56 -12.38
C GLN A 30 -5.97 2.23 -13.38
N GLY A 31 -5.69 2.15 -14.69
CA GLY A 31 -6.53 2.73 -15.74
C GLY A 31 -6.96 4.17 -15.41
N ARG A 32 -8.28 4.43 -15.34
CA ARG A 32 -8.87 5.74 -15.00
C ARG A 32 -9.13 5.97 -13.51
N GLN A 33 -8.82 5.05 -12.60
CA GLN A 33 -9.10 5.26 -11.17
C GLN A 33 -8.19 6.35 -10.61
N ARG A 34 -8.77 7.55 -10.41
CA ARG A 34 -7.98 8.78 -10.23
C ARG A 34 -7.25 8.88 -8.91
N GLN A 35 -7.87 8.49 -7.79
CA GLN A 35 -7.31 8.47 -6.43
C GLN A 35 -8.42 7.99 -5.45
N ARG A 36 -8.03 7.46 -4.29
CA ARG A 36 -8.92 7.28 -3.12
C ARG A 36 -8.35 8.10 -1.96
N ASP A 37 -9.15 9.00 -1.38
CA ASP A 37 -8.73 9.89 -0.27
C ASP A 37 -7.44 10.69 -0.56
N GLY A 38 -7.24 11.03 -1.83
CA GLY A 38 -6.05 11.72 -2.33
C GLY A 38 -4.78 10.85 -2.42
N TRP A 39 -4.89 9.54 -2.20
CA TRP A 39 -3.81 8.58 -2.46
C TRP A 39 -4.00 7.92 -3.84
N PRO A 40 -2.94 7.85 -4.66
CA PRO A 40 -3.00 7.11 -5.92
C PRO A 40 -3.14 5.61 -5.62
N TRP A 41 -3.56 4.83 -6.61
CA TRP A 41 -3.47 3.38 -6.54
C TRP A 41 -2.11 2.92 -7.07
N HIS A 42 -1.60 1.81 -6.55
CA HIS A 42 -0.49 1.10 -7.21
C HIS A 42 -1.03 0.34 -8.41
N SER A 43 -0.29 0.35 -9.51
CA SER A 43 -0.41 -0.68 -10.55
C SER A 43 0.61 -1.75 -10.23
N TYR A 44 0.23 -3.02 -10.35
CA TYR A 44 1.06 -4.15 -9.96
C TYR A 44 0.72 -5.40 -10.74
N SER A 45 1.71 -6.27 -10.88
CA SER A 45 1.55 -7.62 -11.39
C SER A 45 1.47 -8.63 -10.25
N ARG A 46 0.84 -9.78 -10.52
CA ARG A 46 0.80 -10.91 -9.59
C ARG A 46 2.22 -11.32 -9.20
N GLY A 47 2.42 -11.56 -7.92
CA GLY A 47 3.72 -11.94 -7.34
C GLY A 47 4.52 -10.78 -6.80
N GLU A 48 4.18 -9.52 -7.16
CA GLU A 48 4.83 -8.35 -6.58
C GLU A 48 4.55 -8.24 -5.08
N ILE A 49 5.52 -7.68 -4.37
CA ILE A 49 5.53 -7.66 -2.91
C ILE A 49 5.41 -6.24 -2.38
N PHE A 50 4.58 -6.08 -1.36
CA PHE A 50 4.26 -4.80 -0.78
C PHE A 50 4.42 -4.82 0.74
N TYR A 51 5.03 -3.77 1.26
CA TYR A 51 5.05 -3.44 2.67
C TYR A 51 3.82 -2.60 3.01
N VAL A 52 2.90 -3.17 3.79
CA VAL A 52 1.69 -2.46 4.23
C VAL A 52 2.01 -1.62 5.46
N ILE A 53 1.75 -0.32 5.37
CA ILE A 53 2.08 0.66 6.44
C ILE A 53 0.84 1.21 7.13
N ALA A 54 -0.35 1.11 6.51
CA ALA A 54 -1.63 1.43 7.13
C ALA A 54 -2.78 0.68 6.45
N GLN A 55 -3.90 0.53 7.16
CA GLN A 55 -5.10 -0.13 6.67
C GLN A 55 -6.32 0.75 6.92
N ASP A 56 -7.18 0.89 5.90
CA ASP A 56 -8.49 1.53 6.01
C ASP A 56 -9.54 0.76 5.19
N GLY A 57 -10.26 -0.14 5.87
CA GLY A 57 -11.16 -1.10 5.25
C GLY A 57 -10.46 -1.91 4.17
N ASP A 58 -10.95 -1.79 2.93
CA ASP A 58 -10.40 -2.51 1.78
C ASP A 58 -9.21 -1.81 1.09
N CYS A 59 -8.90 -0.54 1.39
CA CYS A 59 -7.64 0.06 0.93
C CYS A 59 -6.57 -0.13 2.01
N TRP A 60 -5.41 -0.64 1.62
CA TRP A 60 -4.20 -0.57 2.41
C TRP A 60 -3.23 0.43 1.79
N LEU A 61 -2.62 1.28 2.62
CA LEU A 61 -1.51 2.12 2.17
C LEU A 61 -0.25 1.26 2.20
N ALA A 62 0.40 1.13 1.05
CA ALA A 62 1.55 0.25 0.91
C ALA A 62 2.65 0.84 0.02
N ILE A 63 3.83 0.26 0.16
CA ILE A 63 5.04 0.56 -0.62
C ILE A 63 5.46 -0.73 -1.32
N ASN A 64 5.73 -0.66 -2.63
CA ASN A 64 6.27 -1.80 -3.37
C ASN A 64 7.72 -2.04 -2.92
N GLU A 65 8.07 -3.29 -2.61
CA GLU A 65 9.43 -3.70 -2.23
C GLU A 65 10.46 -3.33 -3.30
N ASP A 66 10.07 -3.42 -4.57
CA ASP A 66 10.94 -3.15 -5.71
C ASP A 66 10.97 -1.66 -6.12
N ASP A 67 10.23 -0.77 -5.43
CA ASP A 67 10.23 0.66 -5.72
C ASP A 67 11.26 1.42 -4.86
N PRO A 68 12.41 1.84 -5.44
CA PRO A 68 13.45 2.56 -4.72
C PRO A 68 13.00 3.95 -4.25
N LYS A 69 11.92 4.50 -4.83
CA LYS A 69 11.36 5.80 -4.41
C LYS A 69 10.44 5.67 -3.20
N MET A 70 10.18 4.45 -2.73
CA MET A 70 9.30 4.15 -1.61
C MET A 70 7.93 4.83 -1.76
N LYS A 71 7.34 4.81 -2.97
CA LYS A 71 6.08 5.48 -3.24
C LYS A 71 4.96 4.84 -2.42
N ARG A 72 4.27 5.67 -1.64
CA ARG A 72 3.11 5.30 -0.85
C ARG A 72 1.85 5.42 -1.71
N ALA A 73 1.11 4.33 -1.87
CA ALA A 73 -0.15 4.32 -2.63
C ALA A 73 -1.12 3.26 -2.08
N CYS A 74 -2.41 3.41 -2.37
CA CYS A 74 -3.44 2.45 -2.02
C CYS A 74 -3.27 1.16 -2.84
N ILE A 75 -3.48 0.02 -2.18
CA ILE A 75 -3.73 -1.29 -2.79
C ILE A 75 -5.04 -1.85 -2.26
N TRP A 76 -5.72 -2.69 -3.04
CA TRP A 76 -6.96 -3.32 -2.62
C TRP A 76 -6.69 -4.63 -1.90
N SER A 77 -7.01 -4.70 -0.59
CA SER A 77 -6.75 -5.83 0.29
C SER A 77 -7.14 -7.20 -0.30
N LYS A 78 -8.30 -7.29 -0.97
CA LYS A 78 -8.83 -8.51 -1.60
C LYS A 78 -7.92 -9.13 -2.67
N ASN A 79 -6.98 -8.36 -3.20
CA ASN A 79 -6.02 -8.81 -4.21
C ASN A 79 -4.69 -9.26 -3.60
N PHE A 80 -4.57 -9.31 -2.27
CA PHE A 80 -3.34 -9.60 -1.57
C PHE A 80 -3.48 -10.71 -0.55
N VAL A 81 -2.39 -11.43 -0.33
CA VAL A 81 -2.23 -12.37 0.78
C VAL A 81 -1.14 -11.86 1.70
N ARG A 82 -1.42 -11.82 3.00
CA ARG A 82 -0.43 -11.48 4.01
C ARG A 82 0.60 -12.60 4.11
N LEU A 83 1.88 -12.23 4.04
CA LEU A 83 2.98 -13.15 4.29
C LEU A 83 3.18 -13.27 5.80
N ALA A 84 3.31 -14.50 6.28
CA ALA A 84 3.51 -14.83 7.69
C ALA A 84 4.97 -14.61 8.10
#